data_AF-A0A497IJB6-F1
#
_entry.id   AF-A0A497IJB6-F1
#
_cell.length_a   1.000
_cell.length_b   1.000
_cell.length_c   1.000
_cell.angle_alpha   90.00
_cell.angle_beta   90.00
_cell.angle_gamma   90.00
#
_symmetry.space_group_name_H-M   'P 1'
#
loop_
_entity.id
_entity.type
_entity.pdbx_description
1 polymer ?
#
loop_
_entity_poly.entity_id
_entity_poly.type
_entity_poly.pdbx_seq_one_letter_code
_entity_poly.pdbx_strand_id
1 'polypeptide(L)'
;MKSENIEYADERIPEILEDLGFYEHSKTPGLWSYAITEDAIAYVDFRENPKGRRYAKRGDVWVSGDKVPILQRFKELRDKLIDGQREEKNLERSNTTSVVEKSPQSQPESHAEQELTIETIKRYINPRVTDQEAYVFLRICKARGLNPFVGEVHLIKYKEGEPASIVVGKDAFTKRAEEHPAFDGFEAGIIVRDKDGKIEHREGSAVYPDETLVGGWAKVQRKDRSIPFYNEVTLSEYTQYKKNGEVQRFWREKPATMIRKVALVQSLREAFPSDLGGLYDQSEMVVEQ
;
A
#
# COMPACT_ATOMS: atom_id res chain seq x y z
N MET A 1 -35.05 -3.45 22.42
CA MET A 1 -35.33 -4.22 21.18
C MET A 1 -34.09 -5.02 20.88
N LYS A 2 -34.21 -6.32 20.66
CA LYS A 2 -33.08 -7.20 20.33
C LYS A 2 -32.43 -6.67 19.05
N SER A 3 -31.11 -6.51 19.04
CA SER A 3 -30.35 -6.30 17.81
C SER A 3 -30.54 -7.54 16.96
N GLU A 4 -31.44 -7.48 15.99
CA GLU A 4 -31.52 -8.49 14.94
C GLU A 4 -30.18 -8.45 14.20
N ASN A 5 -29.44 -9.57 14.19
CA ASN A 5 -28.26 -9.70 13.36
C ASN A 5 -28.72 -9.58 11.91
N ILE A 6 -28.33 -8.51 11.23
CA ILE A 6 -28.63 -8.32 9.81
C ILE A 6 -27.83 -9.36 9.03
N GLU A 7 -28.54 -10.25 8.33
CA GLU A 7 -27.93 -11.27 7.49
C GLU A 7 -27.81 -10.74 6.06
N TYR A 8 -26.56 -10.61 5.59
CA TYR A 8 -26.27 -10.23 4.22
C TYR A 8 -26.07 -11.49 3.36
N ALA A 9 -26.43 -11.42 2.08
CA ALA A 9 -26.20 -12.51 1.14
C ALA A 9 -24.69 -12.80 0.90
N ASP A 10 -23.83 -11.81 1.18
CA ASP A 10 -22.37 -11.91 1.24
C ASP A 10 -21.88 -10.85 2.25
N GLU A 11 -20.86 -11.18 3.03
CA GLU A 11 -20.31 -10.31 4.08
C GLU A 11 -19.67 -9.02 3.55
N ARG A 12 -19.30 -8.98 2.26
CA ARG A 12 -18.71 -7.81 1.59
C ARG A 12 -19.74 -6.84 1.02
N ILE A 13 -21.04 -7.14 1.15
CA ILE A 13 -22.11 -6.24 0.68
C ILE A 13 -22.09 -4.85 1.35
N PRO A 14 -21.84 -4.71 2.67
CA PRO A 14 -21.64 -3.41 3.30
C PRO A 14 -20.51 -2.58 2.66
N GLU A 15 -19.38 -3.21 2.34
CA GLU A 15 -18.25 -2.54 1.69
C GLU A 15 -18.63 -1.95 0.32
N ILE A 16 -19.40 -2.71 -0.49
CA ILE A 16 -19.93 -2.22 -1.77
C ILE A 16 -20.82 -0.99 -1.58
N LEU A 17 -21.61 -0.94 -0.51
CA LEU A 17 -22.50 0.19 -0.24
C LEU A 17 -21.72 1.44 0.18
N GLU A 18 -20.72 1.27 1.05
CA GLU A 18 -19.82 2.34 1.47
C GLU A 18 -19.03 2.91 0.27
N ASP A 19 -18.53 2.05 -0.62
CA ASP A 19 -17.83 2.46 -1.84
C ASP A 19 -18.72 3.27 -2.81
N LEU A 20 -20.01 2.93 -2.86
CA LEU A 20 -21.03 3.67 -3.61
C LEU A 20 -21.50 4.93 -2.88
N GLY A 21 -20.98 5.21 -1.68
CA GLY A 21 -21.28 6.38 -0.87
C GLY A 21 -22.56 6.28 -0.05
N PHE A 22 -23.16 5.09 0.07
CA PHE A 22 -24.27 4.87 0.99
C PHE A 22 -23.73 4.88 2.42
N TYR A 23 -24.55 5.35 3.35
CA TYR A 23 -24.29 5.25 4.77
C TYR A 23 -25.39 4.47 5.48
N GLU A 24 -25.03 3.73 6.52
CA GLU A 24 -25.96 3.01 7.36
C GLU A 24 -26.62 3.93 8.39
N HIS A 25 -27.92 3.73 8.62
CA HIS A 25 -28.66 4.47 9.64
C HIS A 25 -28.33 3.94 11.03
N SER A 26 -27.69 4.78 11.86
CA SER A 26 -27.31 4.43 13.24
C SER A 26 -28.47 3.99 14.14
N LYS A 27 -29.70 4.44 13.86
CA LYS A 27 -30.92 4.07 14.59
C LYS A 27 -31.68 2.90 13.96
N THR A 28 -31.34 2.53 12.74
CA THR A 28 -32.02 1.47 11.97
C THR A 28 -30.97 0.62 11.25
N PRO A 29 -30.26 -0.28 11.97
CA PRO A 29 -29.26 -1.16 11.37
C PRO A 29 -29.85 -1.97 10.21
N GLY A 30 -29.06 -2.17 9.15
CA GLY A 30 -29.47 -2.80 7.90
C GLY A 30 -30.23 -1.88 6.94
N LEU A 31 -30.49 -0.62 7.30
CA LEU A 31 -31.01 0.39 6.37
C LEU A 31 -29.90 1.33 5.94
N TRP A 32 -29.64 1.35 4.64
CA TRP A 32 -28.62 2.17 4.00
C TRP A 32 -29.26 3.23 3.13
N SER A 33 -28.66 4.43 3.08
CA SER A 33 -29.14 5.49 2.19
C SER A 33 -28.05 6.30 1.53
N TYR A 34 -28.39 6.86 0.36
CA TYR A 34 -27.55 7.76 -0.43
C TYR A 34 -28.38 8.95 -0.91
N ALA A 35 -27.92 10.17 -0.63
CA ALA A 35 -28.55 11.39 -1.13
C ALA A 35 -28.20 11.57 -2.61
N ILE A 36 -29.20 11.47 -3.49
CA ILE A 36 -29.05 11.69 -4.94
C ILE A 36 -29.07 13.20 -5.22
N THR A 37 -30.03 13.90 -4.63
CA THR A 37 -30.21 15.36 -4.65
C THR A 37 -30.77 15.80 -3.30
N GLU A 38 -30.92 17.11 -3.08
CA GLU A 38 -31.52 17.64 -1.84
C GLU A 38 -32.94 17.10 -1.57
N ASP A 39 -33.70 16.76 -2.62
CA ASP A 39 -35.06 16.25 -2.57
C ASP A 39 -35.19 14.74 -2.83
N ALA A 40 -34.10 14.03 -3.13
CA ALA A 40 -34.13 12.61 -3.52
C ALA A 40 -33.10 11.75 -2.80
N ILE A 41 -33.56 10.66 -2.19
CA ILE A 41 -32.75 9.72 -1.41
C ILE A 41 -32.98 8.29 -1.92
N ALA A 42 -31.90 7.58 -2.22
CA ALA A 42 -31.90 6.15 -2.49
C ALA A 42 -31.75 5.35 -1.19
N TYR A 43 -32.40 4.20 -1.12
CA TYR A 43 -32.38 3.29 0.03
C TYR A 43 -32.08 1.84 -0.40
N VAL A 44 -31.33 1.15 0.45
CA VAL A 44 -31.14 -0.31 0.40
C VAL A 44 -31.43 -0.88 1.80
N ASP A 45 -32.40 -1.78 1.90
CA ASP A 45 -32.89 -2.31 3.17
C ASP A 45 -32.70 -3.83 3.28
N PHE A 46 -31.89 -4.26 4.24
CA PHE A 46 -31.51 -5.67 4.45
C PHE A 46 -32.29 -6.38 5.55
N ARG A 47 -33.17 -5.68 6.28
CA ARG A 47 -33.84 -6.24 7.45
C ARG A 47 -34.74 -7.44 7.14
N GLU A 48 -35.32 -7.47 5.94
CA GLU A 48 -36.23 -8.54 5.49
C GLU A 48 -35.67 -9.35 4.30
N ASN A 49 -34.56 -8.89 3.70
CA ASN A 49 -34.03 -9.48 2.48
C ASN A 49 -32.49 -9.42 2.47
N PRO A 50 -31.80 -10.57 2.48
CA PRO A 50 -30.32 -10.58 2.52
C PRO A 50 -29.69 -10.00 1.25
N LYS A 51 -30.44 -9.89 0.14
CA LYS A 51 -29.99 -9.21 -1.08
C LYS A 51 -30.24 -7.70 -1.06
N GLY A 52 -30.96 -7.17 -0.07
CA GLY A 52 -31.31 -5.76 0.03
C GLY A 52 -32.46 -5.35 -0.88
N ARG A 53 -33.55 -4.84 -0.30
CA ARG A 53 -34.66 -4.21 -1.04
C ARG A 53 -34.24 -2.80 -1.44
N ARG A 54 -34.38 -2.48 -2.74
CA ARG A 54 -33.88 -1.22 -3.33
C ARG A 54 -35.03 -0.32 -3.76
N TYR A 55 -35.05 0.90 -3.29
CA TYR A 55 -36.06 1.90 -3.66
C TYR A 55 -35.52 3.32 -3.42
N ALA A 56 -36.08 4.32 -4.08
CA ALA A 56 -35.75 5.72 -3.82
C ALA A 56 -37.00 6.51 -3.48
N LYS A 57 -36.83 7.60 -2.74
CA LYS A 57 -37.87 8.57 -2.44
C LYS A 57 -37.46 9.91 -3.02
N ARG A 58 -38.33 10.56 -3.79
CA ARG A 58 -38.16 11.94 -4.26
C ARG A 58 -39.37 12.77 -3.82
N GLY A 59 -39.17 13.72 -2.92
CA GLY A 59 -40.28 14.37 -2.21
C GLY A 59 -41.16 13.32 -1.51
N ASP A 60 -42.44 13.24 -1.87
CA ASP A 60 -43.40 12.23 -1.35
C ASP A 60 -43.59 11.01 -2.27
N VAL A 61 -42.86 10.94 -3.39
CA VAL A 61 -43.03 9.87 -4.39
C VAL A 61 -41.98 8.79 -4.20
N TRP A 62 -42.43 7.53 -4.15
CA TRP A 62 -41.56 6.36 -4.13
C TRP A 62 -41.30 5.84 -5.54
N VAL A 63 -40.04 5.51 -5.81
CA VAL A 63 -39.56 5.00 -7.11
C VAL A 63 -38.87 3.66 -6.90
N SER A 64 -39.17 2.69 -7.76
CA SER A 64 -38.49 1.40 -7.76
C SER A 64 -36.97 1.57 -7.99
N GLY A 65 -36.16 0.81 -7.25
CA GLY A 65 -34.69 0.86 -7.38
C GLY A 65 -34.17 0.48 -8.76
N ASP A 66 -34.92 -0.29 -9.56
CA ASP A 66 -34.55 -0.60 -10.94
C ASP A 66 -34.67 0.60 -11.89
N LYS A 67 -35.22 1.74 -11.45
CA LYS A 67 -35.26 2.99 -12.23
C LYS A 67 -34.21 4.02 -11.79
N VAL A 68 -33.36 3.66 -10.83
CA VAL A 68 -32.42 4.58 -10.17
C VAL A 68 -31.00 4.10 -10.45
N PRO A 69 -30.17 4.88 -11.18
CA PRO A 69 -28.86 4.43 -11.65
C PRO A 69 -27.94 3.90 -10.54
N ILE A 70 -27.85 4.58 -9.40
CA ILE A 70 -27.00 4.16 -8.28
C ILE A 70 -27.47 2.83 -7.65
N LEU A 71 -28.78 2.57 -7.64
CA LEU A 71 -29.36 1.32 -7.13
C LEU A 71 -29.29 0.18 -8.15
N GLN A 72 -29.25 0.48 -9.45
CA GLN A 72 -28.89 -0.50 -10.49
C GLN A 72 -27.42 -0.89 -10.37
N ARG A 73 -26.53 0.10 -10.18
CA ARG A 73 -25.11 -0.16 -10.00
C ARG A 73 -24.82 -1.05 -8.79
N PHE A 74 -25.47 -0.78 -7.66
CA PHE A 74 -25.39 -1.66 -6.49
C PHE A 74 -25.85 -3.09 -6.81
N LYS A 75 -26.96 -3.26 -7.54
CA LYS A 75 -27.48 -4.58 -7.93
C LYS A 75 -26.48 -5.37 -8.77
N GLU A 76 -25.87 -4.73 -9.76
CA GLU A 76 -24.86 -5.36 -10.63
C GLU A 76 -23.65 -5.84 -9.83
N LEU A 77 -23.12 -5.00 -8.94
CA LEU A 77 -21.95 -5.35 -8.12
C LEU A 77 -22.29 -6.48 -7.14
N ARG A 78 -23.45 -6.41 -6.49
CA ARG A 78 -23.95 -7.46 -5.59
C ARG A 78 -24.17 -8.78 -6.32
N ASP A 79 -24.80 -8.77 -7.50
CA ASP A 79 -25.10 -10.00 -8.22
C ASP A 79 -23.82 -10.65 -8.74
N LYS A 80 -22.86 -9.86 -9.24
CA LYS A 80 -21.51 -10.36 -9.59
C LYS A 80 -20.79 -11.01 -8.41
N LEU A 81 -20.89 -10.41 -7.22
CA LEU A 81 -20.31 -10.93 -5.99
C LEU A 81 -20.88 -12.32 -5.63
N ILE A 82 -22.21 -12.43 -5.68
CA ILE A 82 -22.92 -13.66 -5.32
C ILE A 82 -22.73 -14.76 -6.37
N ASP A 83 -22.70 -14.40 -7.66
CA ASP A 83 -22.54 -15.37 -8.75
C ASP A 83 -21.08 -15.86 -8.89
N GLY A 84 -20.08 -15.01 -8.65
CA GLY A 84 -18.67 -15.42 -8.63
C GLY A 84 -18.37 -16.51 -7.59
N GLN A 85 -18.99 -16.43 -6.41
CA GLN A 85 -18.86 -17.48 -5.39
C GLN A 85 -19.50 -18.83 -5.80
N ARG A 86 -20.51 -18.81 -6.67
CA ARG A 86 -21.13 -20.03 -7.19
C ARG A 86 -20.23 -20.73 -8.20
N GLU A 87 -19.51 -19.96 -9.00
CA GLU A 87 -18.53 -20.49 -9.96
C GLU A 87 -17.31 -21.09 -9.24
N GLU A 88 -16.75 -20.40 -8.23
CA GLU A 88 -15.65 -20.92 -7.41
C GLU A 88 -16.03 -22.20 -6.65
N LYS A 89 -17.21 -22.23 -5.99
CA LYS A 89 -17.69 -23.43 -5.29
C LYS A 89 -18.00 -24.60 -6.22
N ASN A 90 -18.40 -24.33 -7.47
CA ASN A 90 -18.59 -25.36 -8.48
C ASN A 90 -17.23 -25.88 -9.01
N LEU A 91 -16.23 -25.01 -9.12
CA LEU A 91 -14.87 -25.37 -9.54
C LEU A 91 -14.14 -26.22 -8.48
N GLU A 92 -14.24 -25.86 -7.19
CA GLU A 92 -13.69 -26.65 -6.08
C GLU A 92 -14.32 -28.05 -5.96
N ARG A 93 -15.63 -28.15 -6.21
CA ARG A 93 -16.34 -29.45 -6.27
C ARG A 93 -15.88 -30.31 -7.43
N SER A 94 -15.49 -29.70 -8.56
CA SER A 94 -14.95 -30.43 -9.72
C SER A 94 -13.50 -30.86 -9.54
N ASN A 95 -12.69 -30.09 -8.79
CA ASN A 95 -11.25 -30.35 -8.60
C ASN A 95 -10.93 -31.39 -7.51
N THR A 96 -11.91 -31.85 -6.73
CA THR A 96 -11.70 -32.86 -5.68
C THR A 96 -11.63 -34.31 -6.21
N THR A 97 -11.79 -34.55 -7.53
CA THR A 97 -11.90 -35.92 -8.09
C THR A 97 -10.71 -36.43 -8.90
N SER A 98 -9.56 -35.74 -8.98
CA SER A 98 -8.42 -36.30 -9.74
C SER A 98 -7.04 -35.93 -9.21
N VAL A 99 -6.23 -36.97 -9.16
CA VAL A 99 -4.88 -37.14 -8.59
C VAL A 99 -3.81 -36.29 -9.28
N VAL A 100 -2.93 -35.73 -8.44
CA VAL A 100 -1.50 -35.40 -8.61
C VAL A 100 -0.91 -35.46 -10.03
N GLU A 101 -0.50 -34.32 -10.58
CA GLU A 101 0.80 -34.17 -11.29
C GLU A 101 1.22 -32.70 -11.47
N LYS A 102 2.54 -32.52 -11.67
CA LYS A 102 3.34 -31.28 -11.53
C LYS A 102 3.01 -30.15 -12.51
N SER A 103 3.29 -28.93 -12.05
CA SER A 103 3.15 -27.61 -12.66
C SER A 103 3.62 -27.47 -14.12
N PRO A 104 3.04 -26.50 -14.85
CA PRO A 104 3.81 -25.32 -15.24
C PRO A 104 3.16 -24.02 -14.71
N GLN A 105 4.01 -23.07 -14.31
CA GLN A 105 3.65 -21.73 -13.85
C GLN A 105 2.65 -21.04 -14.78
N SER A 106 1.45 -20.77 -14.27
CA SER A 106 0.51 -19.81 -14.86
C SER A 106 0.75 -18.42 -14.25
N GLN A 107 0.87 -17.44 -15.15
CA GLN A 107 1.02 -16.02 -14.86
C GLN A 107 -0.07 -15.54 -13.86
N PRO A 108 0.21 -14.57 -12.99
CA PRO A 108 -0.83 -13.98 -12.16
C PRO A 108 -1.87 -13.31 -13.05
N GLU A 109 -3.12 -13.73 -12.87
CA GLU A 109 -4.31 -13.20 -13.55
C GLU A 109 -4.43 -11.69 -13.29
N SER A 110 -4.78 -10.96 -14.35
CA SER A 110 -4.91 -9.50 -14.34
C SER A 110 -6.06 -9.07 -13.42
N HIS A 111 -5.73 -8.64 -12.21
CA HIS A 111 -6.55 -7.63 -11.54
C HIS A 111 -6.67 -6.46 -12.52
N ALA A 112 -7.89 -6.05 -12.86
CA ALA A 112 -8.12 -4.86 -13.67
C ALA A 112 -7.30 -3.72 -13.06
N GLU A 113 -6.21 -3.33 -13.73
CA GLU A 113 -5.44 -2.14 -13.38
C GLU A 113 -6.44 -0.99 -13.39
N GLN A 114 -6.86 -0.55 -12.21
CA GLN A 114 -7.42 0.79 -12.10
C GLN A 114 -6.30 1.69 -12.61
N GLU A 115 -6.47 2.23 -13.82
CA GLU A 115 -5.48 3.09 -14.43
C GLU A 115 -5.09 4.15 -13.40
N LEU A 116 -3.79 4.24 -13.14
CA LEU A 116 -3.26 5.24 -12.23
C LEU A 116 -3.54 6.60 -12.89
N THR A 117 -4.52 7.34 -12.36
CA THR A 117 -4.90 8.69 -12.81
C THR A 117 -4.58 9.72 -11.74
N ILE A 118 -4.55 11.00 -12.12
CA ILE A 118 -4.40 12.11 -11.18
C ILE A 118 -5.49 12.07 -10.11
N GLU A 119 -6.72 11.77 -10.49
CA GLU A 119 -7.85 11.67 -9.57
C GLU A 119 -7.65 10.53 -8.57
N THR A 120 -7.21 9.35 -9.03
CA THR A 120 -6.89 8.22 -8.15
C THR A 120 -5.77 8.57 -7.16
N ILE A 121 -4.73 9.27 -7.61
CA ILE A 121 -3.62 9.71 -6.74
C ILE A 121 -4.12 10.65 -5.65
N LYS A 122 -4.92 11.66 -6.01
CA LYS A 122 -5.46 12.61 -5.03
C LYS A 122 -6.43 11.94 -4.06
N ARG A 123 -7.28 11.05 -4.57
CA ARG A 123 -8.29 10.39 -3.74
C ARG A 123 -7.71 9.38 -2.76
N TYR A 124 -6.77 8.53 -3.21
CA TYR A 124 -6.34 7.37 -2.44
C TYR A 124 -4.91 7.46 -1.89
N ILE A 125 -4.06 8.35 -2.41
CA ILE A 125 -2.67 8.47 -1.97
C ILE A 125 -2.48 9.72 -1.13
N ASN A 126 -2.76 10.91 -1.69
CA ASN A 126 -2.63 12.14 -0.93
C ASN A 126 -3.56 13.24 -1.49
N PRO A 127 -4.62 13.64 -0.77
CA PRO A 127 -5.57 14.64 -1.25
C PRO A 127 -5.02 16.07 -1.28
N ARG A 128 -3.88 16.33 -0.64
CA ARG A 128 -3.28 17.67 -0.52
C ARG A 128 -2.38 18.04 -1.69
N VAL A 129 -2.13 17.12 -2.62
CA VAL A 129 -1.26 17.37 -3.77
C VAL A 129 -2.00 18.10 -4.87
N THR A 130 -1.29 19.00 -5.53
CA THR A 130 -1.76 19.68 -6.73
C THR A 130 -1.82 18.71 -7.90
N ASP A 131 -2.60 19.06 -8.93
CA ASP A 131 -2.69 18.25 -10.15
C ASP A 131 -1.33 18.10 -10.84
N GLN A 132 -0.48 19.14 -10.76
CA GLN A 132 0.88 19.10 -11.28
C GLN A 132 1.76 18.11 -10.51
N GLU A 133 1.72 18.12 -9.18
CA GLU A 133 2.47 17.17 -8.34
C GLU A 133 1.98 15.73 -8.56
N ALA A 134 0.66 15.53 -8.63
CA ALA A 134 0.08 14.22 -8.96
C ALA A 134 0.47 13.75 -10.36
N TYR A 135 0.51 14.65 -11.35
CA TYR A 135 0.96 14.32 -12.70
C TYR A 135 2.44 13.91 -12.72
N VAL A 136 3.32 14.65 -12.05
CA VAL A 136 4.75 14.30 -11.95
C VAL A 136 4.92 12.94 -11.28
N PHE A 137 4.21 12.70 -10.17
CA PHE A 137 4.21 11.41 -9.47
C PHE A 137 3.75 10.26 -10.38
N LEU A 138 2.65 10.46 -11.10
CA LEU A 138 2.14 9.50 -12.06
C LEU A 138 3.17 9.15 -13.14
N ARG A 139 3.84 10.17 -13.70
CA ARG A 139 4.87 9.99 -14.73
C ARG A 139 6.07 9.20 -14.20
N ILE A 140 6.47 9.42 -12.95
CA ILE A 140 7.54 8.65 -12.31
C ILE A 140 7.11 7.20 -12.10
N CYS A 141 5.89 6.97 -11.59
CA CYS A 141 5.35 5.62 -11.42
C CYS A 141 5.34 4.85 -12.74
N LYS A 142 4.85 5.46 -13.82
CA LYS A 142 4.82 4.84 -15.15
C LYS A 142 6.22 4.64 -15.74
N ALA A 143 7.10 5.63 -15.67
CA ALA A 143 8.44 5.56 -16.26
C ALA A 143 9.34 4.53 -15.58
N ARG A 144 9.11 4.27 -14.28
CA ARG A 144 9.92 3.34 -13.50
C ARG A 144 9.22 2.00 -13.25
N GLY A 145 7.92 1.87 -13.52
CA GLY A 145 7.14 0.69 -13.13
C GLY A 145 7.05 0.55 -11.61
N LEU A 146 6.72 1.65 -10.90
CA LEU A 146 6.52 1.66 -9.45
C LEU A 146 5.03 1.64 -9.14
N ASN A 147 4.62 0.82 -8.17
CA ASN A 147 3.24 0.74 -7.72
C ASN A 147 3.05 1.41 -6.34
N PRO A 148 2.31 2.53 -6.25
CA PRO A 148 2.11 3.24 -5.00
C PRO A 148 1.17 2.55 -4.01
N PHE A 149 0.32 1.61 -4.46
CA PHE A 149 -0.65 0.93 -3.60
C PHE A 149 -0.04 -0.20 -2.77
N VAL A 150 1.08 -0.74 -3.22
CA VAL A 150 1.82 -1.80 -2.50
C VAL A 150 3.05 -1.25 -1.75
N GLY A 151 3.18 0.09 -1.67
CA GLY A 151 4.25 0.74 -0.91
C GLY A 151 5.62 0.79 -1.59
N GLU A 152 5.70 0.55 -2.91
CA GLU A 152 6.96 0.72 -3.65
C GLU A 152 7.36 2.19 -3.78
N VAL A 153 6.39 3.11 -3.75
CA VAL A 153 6.62 4.55 -3.82
C VAL A 153 5.56 5.32 -3.05
N HIS A 154 5.97 6.37 -2.35
CA HIS A 154 5.12 7.21 -1.51
C HIS A 154 5.15 8.66 -2.01
N LEU A 155 3.97 9.29 -2.03
CA LEU A 155 3.79 10.71 -2.30
C LEU A 155 3.46 11.45 -0.99
N ILE A 156 4.46 12.14 -0.45
CA ILE A 156 4.38 12.75 0.87
C ILE A 156 4.20 14.26 0.72
N LYS A 157 3.10 14.77 1.28
CA LYS A 157 2.83 16.21 1.42
C LYS A 157 2.05 16.45 2.71
N TYR A 158 2.64 17.22 3.61
CA TYR A 158 2.11 17.45 4.95
C TYR A 158 1.15 18.63 5.00
N LYS A 159 1.49 19.74 4.33
CA LYS A 159 0.70 20.97 4.31
C LYS A 159 0.45 21.45 2.89
N GLU A 160 -0.66 22.14 2.73
CA GLU A 160 -0.97 22.86 1.49
C GLU A 160 -0.01 24.04 1.34
N GLY A 161 0.58 24.20 0.16
CA GLY A 161 1.62 25.20 -0.12
C GLY A 161 3.08 24.73 0.04
N GLU A 162 3.34 23.59 0.68
CA GLU A 162 4.69 22.96 0.69
C GLU A 162 4.86 22.00 -0.51
N PRO A 163 6.06 21.85 -1.09
CA PRO A 163 6.29 20.94 -2.21
C PRO A 163 6.11 19.47 -1.78
N ALA A 164 5.43 18.67 -2.61
CA ALA A 164 5.35 17.23 -2.41
C ALA A 164 6.72 16.55 -2.59
N SER A 165 7.01 15.58 -1.73
CA SER A 165 8.19 14.72 -1.83
C SER A 165 7.80 13.33 -2.36
N ILE A 166 8.56 12.83 -3.33
CA ILE A 166 8.37 11.49 -3.89
C ILE A 166 9.50 10.61 -3.39
N VAL A 167 9.12 9.50 -2.79
CA VAL A 167 10.04 8.66 -2.05
C VAL A 167 9.83 7.21 -2.43
N VAL A 168 10.91 6.51 -2.76
CA VAL A 168 10.85 5.09 -3.11
C VAL A 168 11.02 4.25 -1.85
N GLY A 169 10.15 3.26 -1.66
CA GLY A 169 10.25 2.34 -0.53
C GLY A 169 11.41 1.35 -0.72
N LYS A 170 11.99 0.88 0.39
CA LYS A 170 13.06 -0.14 0.40
C LYS A 170 12.73 -1.34 -0.50
N ASP A 171 11.49 -1.82 -0.44
CA ASP A 171 11.08 -3.05 -1.10
C ASP A 171 11.17 -2.94 -2.62
N ALA A 172 11.02 -1.73 -3.17
CA ALA A 172 11.20 -1.47 -4.59
C ALA A 172 12.66 -1.61 -5.04
N PHE A 173 13.64 -1.36 -4.17
CA PHE A 173 15.06 -1.58 -4.45
C PHE A 173 15.39 -3.07 -4.39
N THR A 174 14.95 -3.77 -3.34
CA THR A 174 15.23 -5.20 -3.19
C THR A 174 14.54 -6.03 -4.27
N LYS A 175 13.32 -5.67 -4.66
CA LYS A 175 12.60 -6.36 -5.75
C LYS A 175 13.31 -6.18 -7.10
N ARG A 176 13.71 -4.96 -7.45
CA ARG A 176 14.47 -4.72 -8.70
C ARG A 176 15.82 -5.43 -8.70
N ALA A 177 16.49 -5.46 -7.56
CA ALA A 177 17.74 -6.21 -7.43
C ALA A 177 17.49 -7.71 -7.65
N GLU A 178 16.46 -8.28 -7.01
CA GLU A 178 16.07 -9.69 -7.18
C GLU A 178 15.73 -10.03 -8.65
N GLU A 179 15.07 -9.13 -9.36
CA GLU A 179 14.73 -9.29 -10.79
C GLU A 179 15.96 -9.19 -11.71
N HIS A 180 17.06 -8.59 -11.25
CA HIS A 180 18.25 -8.37 -12.08
C HIS A 180 19.06 -9.67 -12.24
N PRO A 181 19.37 -10.13 -13.47
CA PRO A 181 20.02 -11.43 -13.70
C PRO A 181 21.37 -11.61 -13.00
N ALA A 182 22.11 -10.51 -12.84
CA ALA A 182 23.42 -10.52 -12.18
C ALA A 182 23.38 -10.42 -10.66
N PHE A 183 22.21 -10.28 -10.01
CA PHE A 183 22.14 -10.21 -8.56
C PHE A 183 22.49 -11.56 -7.90
N ASP A 184 23.28 -11.50 -6.83
CA ASP A 184 23.79 -12.67 -6.10
C ASP A 184 23.61 -12.54 -4.58
N GLY A 185 22.63 -11.74 -4.15
CA GLY A 185 22.36 -11.50 -2.74
C GLY A 185 23.09 -10.29 -2.15
N PHE A 186 22.84 -10.08 -0.86
CA PHE A 186 23.48 -9.02 -0.08
C PHE A 186 23.65 -9.45 1.37
N GLU A 187 24.62 -8.83 2.04
CA GLU A 187 24.77 -8.84 3.49
C GLU A 187 24.50 -7.42 3.99
N ALA A 188 23.81 -7.26 5.11
CA ALA A 188 23.61 -5.93 5.68
C ALA A 188 23.46 -6.00 7.18
N GLY A 189 24.01 -4.98 7.83
CA GLY A 189 24.16 -4.95 9.27
C GLY A 189 24.22 -3.55 9.84
N ILE A 190 24.46 -3.51 11.14
CA ILE A 190 24.72 -2.30 11.91
C ILE A 190 26.16 -2.29 12.40
N ILE A 191 26.61 -1.11 12.78
CA ILE A 191 27.89 -0.90 13.42
C ILE A 191 27.60 -0.47 14.84
N VAL A 192 28.15 -1.20 15.80
CA VAL A 192 28.02 -0.90 17.22
C VAL A 192 29.39 -0.67 17.84
N ARG A 193 29.41 0.12 18.91
CA ARG A 193 30.53 0.29 19.80
C ARG A 193 30.21 -0.41 21.11
N ASP A 194 31.06 -1.34 21.52
CA ASP A 194 30.93 -2.01 22.82
C ASP A 194 31.40 -1.10 23.97
N LYS A 195 31.21 -1.57 25.20
CA LYS A 195 31.62 -0.88 26.43
C LYS A 195 33.12 -0.56 26.51
N ASP A 196 33.96 -1.33 25.81
CA ASP A 196 35.41 -1.18 25.78
C ASP A 196 35.87 -0.24 24.65
N GLY A 197 34.92 0.32 23.89
CA GLY A 197 35.16 1.25 22.80
C GLY A 197 35.49 0.59 21.47
N LYS A 198 35.43 -0.74 21.37
CA LYS A 198 35.71 -1.48 20.14
C LYS A 198 34.51 -1.36 19.19
N ILE A 199 34.82 -1.18 17.90
CA ILE A 199 33.84 -1.15 16.83
C ILE A 199 33.62 -2.56 16.29
N GLU A 200 32.34 -2.96 16.18
CA GLU A 200 31.92 -4.25 15.63
C GLU A 200 30.91 -4.02 14.50
N HIS A 201 31.17 -4.67 13.35
CA HIS A 201 30.22 -4.81 12.25
C HIS A 201 29.36 -6.04 12.47
N ARG A 202 28.10 -5.83 12.83
CA ARG A 202 27.16 -6.89 13.16
C ARG A 202 26.12 -7.06 12.08
N GLU A 203 25.95 -8.29 11.59
CA GLU A 203 24.85 -8.61 10.67
C GLU A 203 23.48 -8.48 11.36
N GLY A 204 22.49 -7.99 10.63
CA GLY A 204 21.17 -7.68 11.19
C GLY A 204 21.16 -6.34 11.92
N SER A 205 20.22 -6.16 12.86
CA SER A 205 19.99 -4.86 13.51
C SER A 205 19.77 -4.95 15.01
N ALA A 206 20.34 -5.96 15.67
CA ALA A 206 20.22 -6.16 17.11
C ALA A 206 21.25 -5.31 17.87
N VAL A 207 20.75 -4.46 18.76
CA VAL A 207 21.55 -3.64 19.68
C VAL A 207 21.24 -4.09 21.10
N TYR A 208 22.27 -4.38 21.88
CA TYR A 208 22.16 -4.83 23.27
C TYR A 208 22.40 -3.69 24.26
N PRO A 209 21.98 -3.81 25.55
CA PRO A 209 21.97 -2.70 26.51
C PRO A 209 23.31 -1.99 26.74
N ASP A 210 24.44 -2.68 26.60
CA ASP A 210 25.79 -2.14 26.86
C ASP A 210 26.50 -1.67 25.58
N GLU A 211 25.73 -1.45 24.52
CA GLU A 211 26.25 -1.09 23.20
C GLU A 211 25.70 0.25 22.73
N THR A 212 26.53 0.96 21.98
CA THR A 212 26.12 2.18 21.30
C THR A 212 26.04 1.92 19.81
N LEU A 213 24.87 2.13 19.21
CA LEU A 213 24.72 2.14 17.75
C LEU A 213 25.48 3.33 17.16
N VAL A 214 26.38 3.08 16.22
CA VAL A 214 27.19 4.14 15.58
C VAL A 214 26.93 4.27 14.08
N GLY A 215 26.44 3.22 13.42
CA GLY A 215 26.28 3.23 11.97
C GLY A 215 25.57 2.01 11.39
N GLY A 216 25.57 1.94 10.08
CA GLY A 216 25.03 0.84 9.27
C GLY A 216 25.99 0.47 8.16
N TRP A 217 25.98 -0.79 7.74
CA TRP A 217 26.80 -1.26 6.63
C TRP A 217 26.02 -2.23 5.75
N ALA A 218 26.40 -2.33 4.49
CA ALA A 218 25.89 -3.35 3.58
C ALA A 218 26.92 -3.72 2.51
N LYS A 219 26.81 -4.96 2.02
CA LYS A 219 27.54 -5.51 0.89
C LYS A 219 26.56 -6.09 -0.10
N VAL A 220 26.67 -5.74 -1.37
CA VAL A 220 25.86 -6.33 -2.45
C VAL A 220 26.78 -7.08 -3.41
N GLN A 221 26.44 -8.33 -3.67
CA GLN A 221 27.17 -9.20 -4.57
C GLN A 221 26.52 -9.25 -5.95
N ARG A 222 27.36 -9.37 -6.96
CA ARG A 222 26.92 -9.58 -8.34
C ARG A 222 27.70 -10.73 -8.97
N LYS A 223 27.00 -11.57 -9.72
CA LYS A 223 27.58 -12.74 -10.42
C LYS A 223 28.62 -12.35 -11.47
N ASP A 224 28.48 -11.16 -12.05
CA ASP A 224 29.33 -10.66 -13.13
C ASP A 224 30.56 -9.86 -12.63
N ARG A 225 30.78 -9.79 -11.32
CA ARG A 225 31.91 -9.06 -10.70
C ARG A 225 32.48 -9.82 -9.52
N SER A 226 33.78 -9.73 -9.29
CA SER A 226 34.44 -10.38 -8.16
C SER A 226 34.51 -9.52 -6.90
N ILE A 227 34.31 -8.21 -7.02
CA ILE A 227 34.40 -7.26 -5.91
C ILE A 227 32.97 -6.81 -5.53
N PRO A 228 32.55 -6.99 -4.26
CA PRO A 228 31.27 -6.49 -3.78
C PRO A 228 31.20 -4.97 -3.77
N PHE A 229 29.99 -4.45 -3.87
CA PHE A 229 29.70 -3.06 -3.54
C PHE A 229 29.50 -2.97 -2.03
N TYR A 230 30.26 -2.11 -1.37
CA TYR A 230 30.23 -1.93 0.08
C TYR A 230 29.93 -0.48 0.42
N ASN A 231 28.93 -0.25 1.26
CA ASN A 231 28.70 1.05 1.87
C ASN A 231 28.64 0.93 3.39
N GLU A 232 29.15 1.97 4.03
CA GLU A 232 29.13 2.17 5.46
C GLU A 232 28.72 3.62 5.73
N VAL A 233 27.76 3.79 6.62
CA VAL A 233 27.15 5.10 6.93
C VAL A 233 27.09 5.32 8.42
N THR A 234 27.32 6.55 8.85
CA THR A 234 27.24 6.92 10.27
C THR A 234 25.82 7.27 10.66
N LEU A 235 25.40 6.87 11.86
CA LEU A 235 24.08 7.20 12.38
C LEU A 235 23.86 8.72 12.46
N SER A 236 24.89 9.47 12.84
CA SER A 236 24.84 10.93 13.00
C SER A 236 24.56 11.67 11.70
N GLU A 237 25.02 11.16 10.56
CA GLU A 237 24.82 11.79 9.26
C GLU A 237 23.39 11.66 8.75
N TYR A 238 22.73 10.53 9.04
CA TYR A 238 21.42 10.21 8.48
C TYR A 238 20.25 10.37 9.46
N THR A 239 20.52 10.58 10.76
CA THR A 239 19.46 10.82 11.73
C THR A 239 18.66 12.05 11.33
N GLN A 240 17.36 11.86 11.10
CA GLN A 240 16.49 12.96 10.69
C GLN A 240 15.83 13.63 11.89
N TYR A 241 15.74 14.96 11.81
CA TYR A 241 15.16 15.82 12.81
C TYR A 241 13.90 16.51 12.25
N LYS A 242 12.96 16.84 13.13
CA LYS A 242 11.83 17.71 12.84
C LYS A 242 12.26 19.18 12.91
N LYS A 243 11.43 20.11 12.43
CA LYS A 243 11.64 21.56 12.57
C LYS A 243 11.92 22.05 13.99
N ASN A 244 11.40 21.38 15.02
CA ASN A 244 11.61 21.73 16.43
C ASN A 244 12.92 21.16 17.03
N GLY A 245 13.78 20.51 16.22
CA GLY A 245 15.04 19.92 16.66
C GLY A 245 14.91 18.52 17.28
N GLU A 246 13.70 17.97 17.41
CA GLU A 246 13.53 16.59 17.89
C GLU A 246 13.83 15.57 16.79
N VAL A 247 14.39 14.42 17.17
CA VAL A 247 14.56 13.27 16.27
C VAL A 247 13.18 12.76 15.81
N GLN A 248 13.06 12.48 14.51
CA GLN A 248 11.84 11.91 13.93
C GLN A 248 11.49 10.54 14.55
N ARG A 249 10.19 10.22 14.56
CA ARG A 249 9.66 9.05 15.27
C ARG A 249 10.38 7.74 14.92
N PHE A 250 10.55 7.43 13.64
CA PHE A 250 11.19 6.18 13.21
C PHE A 250 12.66 6.10 13.58
N TRP A 251 13.39 7.22 13.48
CA TRP A 251 14.80 7.31 13.89
C TRP A 251 14.96 7.20 15.40
N ARG A 252 13.98 7.65 16.19
CA ARG A 252 13.99 7.48 17.65
C ARG A 252 13.59 6.07 18.09
N GLU A 253 12.56 5.49 17.47
CA GLU A 253 12.00 4.19 17.88
C GLU A 253 12.74 2.98 17.29
N LYS A 254 13.31 3.11 16.08
CA LYS A 254 13.93 2.02 15.31
C LYS A 254 15.25 2.43 14.64
N PRO A 255 16.20 3.10 15.33
CA PRO A 255 17.40 3.64 14.71
C PRO A 255 18.26 2.58 13.99
N ALA A 256 18.43 1.40 14.59
CA ALA A 256 19.21 0.31 14.03
C ALA A 256 18.65 -0.21 12.70
N THR A 257 17.31 -0.37 12.63
CA THR A 257 16.63 -0.79 11.40
C THR A 257 16.75 0.28 10.31
N MET A 258 16.65 1.56 10.68
CA MET A 258 16.75 2.69 9.75
C MET A 258 18.15 2.84 9.16
N ILE A 259 19.20 2.84 10.00
CA ILE A 259 20.56 3.04 9.50
C ILE A 259 21.07 1.87 8.65
N ARG A 260 20.70 0.63 9.01
CA ARG A 260 20.95 -0.56 8.18
C ARG A 260 20.26 -0.43 6.81
N LYS A 261 19.02 0.08 6.79
CA LYS A 261 18.25 0.28 5.56
C LYS A 261 18.94 1.29 4.63
N VAL A 262 19.45 2.40 5.16
CA VAL A 262 20.21 3.40 4.38
C VAL A 262 21.41 2.74 3.69
N ALA A 263 22.24 2.03 4.46
CA ALA A 263 23.43 1.38 3.92
C ALA A 263 23.11 0.40 2.78
N LEU A 264 22.04 -0.39 2.94
CA LEU A 264 21.58 -1.35 1.94
C LEU A 264 21.09 -0.67 0.67
N VAL A 265 20.25 0.36 0.79
CA VAL A 265 19.71 1.08 -0.39
C VAL A 265 20.83 1.74 -1.19
N GLN A 266 21.83 2.32 -0.52
CA GLN A 266 23.01 2.88 -1.19
C GLN A 266 23.81 1.81 -1.93
N SER A 267 24.08 0.68 -1.27
CA SER A 267 24.82 -0.42 -1.89
C SER A 267 24.08 -1.02 -3.09
N LEU A 268 22.75 -1.17 -3.00
CA LEU A 268 21.93 -1.63 -4.12
C LEU A 268 21.95 -0.64 -5.29
N ARG A 269 21.88 0.66 -5.00
CA ARG A 269 21.96 1.73 -6.00
C ARG A 269 23.29 1.73 -6.75
N GLU A 270 24.39 1.56 -6.03
CA GLU A 270 25.72 1.48 -6.64
C GLU A 270 25.91 0.17 -7.43
N ALA A 271 25.34 -0.93 -6.92
CA ALA A 271 25.39 -2.21 -7.61
C ALA A 271 24.56 -2.20 -8.90
N PHE A 272 23.39 -1.54 -8.95
CA PHE A 272 22.50 -1.53 -10.11
C PHE A 272 22.11 -0.10 -10.54
N PRO A 273 23.07 0.72 -11.00
CA PRO A 273 22.84 2.14 -11.25
C PRO A 273 21.89 2.40 -12.43
N SER A 274 21.80 1.49 -13.40
CA SER A 274 20.87 1.61 -14.52
C SER A 274 19.40 1.46 -14.09
N ASP A 275 19.13 0.55 -13.16
CA ASP A 275 17.77 0.25 -12.69
C ASP A 275 17.36 1.11 -11.48
N LEU A 276 18.31 1.39 -10.58
CA LEU A 276 18.09 2.05 -9.29
C LEU A 276 18.67 3.47 -9.21
N GLY A 277 19.33 3.93 -10.28
CA GLY A 277 19.87 5.28 -10.37
C GLY A 277 18.79 6.36 -10.20
N GLY A 278 19.09 7.34 -9.36
CA GLY A 278 18.23 8.50 -9.10
C GLY A 278 16.95 8.23 -8.29
N LEU A 279 16.74 7.03 -7.75
CA LEU A 279 15.60 6.72 -6.88
C LEU A 279 15.95 6.93 -5.41
N TYR A 280 15.53 7.96 -4.69
CA TYR A 280 15.94 8.11 -3.29
C TYR A 280 14.95 7.48 -2.29
N ASP A 281 15.47 6.84 -1.24
CA ASP A 281 14.64 6.39 -0.11
C ASP A 281 14.40 7.52 0.89
N GLN A 282 13.31 7.44 1.66
CA GLN A 282 12.90 8.48 2.61
C GLN A 282 14.01 8.82 3.60
N SER A 283 14.72 7.77 4.01
CA SER A 283 15.72 7.80 5.06
C SER A 283 16.96 8.58 4.62
N GLU A 284 17.15 8.77 3.31
CA GLU A 284 18.27 9.50 2.70
C GLU A 284 17.94 10.97 2.39
N MET A 285 16.66 11.35 2.46
CA MET A 285 16.20 12.69 2.09
C MET A 285 15.91 13.52 3.34
N VAL A 286 16.44 14.74 3.38
CA VAL A 286 15.99 15.75 4.34
C VAL A 286 14.59 16.21 3.90
N VAL A 287 13.56 15.54 4.40
CA VAL A 287 12.18 15.99 4.19
C VAL A 287 11.88 17.03 5.27
N GLU A 288 11.71 18.29 4.87
CA GLU A 288 11.27 19.35 5.78
C GLU A 288 9.85 19.02 6.28
N GLN A 289 9.75 18.52 7.52
CA GLN A 289 8.49 18.30 8.25
C GLN A 289 8.15 19.52 9.10
#